data_AF-A0AAV7IR50-F1
#
_entry.id   AF-A0AAV7IR50-F1
#
_cell.length_a   1.000
_cell.length_b   1.000
_cell.length_c   1.000
_cell.angle_alpha   90.00
_cell.angle_beta   90.00
_cell.angle_gamma   90.00
#
_symmetry.space_group_name_H-M   'P 1'
#
loop_
_entity.id
_entity.type
_entity.pdbx_description
1 polymer ?
#
loop_
_entity_poly.entity_id
_entity_poly.type
_entity_poly.pdbx_seq_one_letter_code
_entity_poly.pdbx_strand_id
1 'polypeptide(L)'
;MASIKTSKFGPTLVIISTKPSNGYVLGFRVDPVQKLHTLNKEIQTLKISYGKSPIFGVEYTFEYQGVIEPEVKEEVTKEIQDSNDEISNVFGLYFADDGTKQHQPKLDSYLGLAAEEPRPGISLQSLWELIPGNP
;
A
#
# COMPACT_ATOMS: atom_id res chain seq x y z
N MET A 1 16.93 5.68 2.46
CA MET A 1 18.41 5.64 2.41
C MET A 1 18.95 6.70 3.36
N ALA A 2 19.94 6.38 4.18
CA ALA A 2 20.60 7.34 5.09
C ALA A 2 22.02 7.66 4.59
N SER A 3 22.36 8.93 4.50
CA SER A 3 23.65 9.40 3.99
C SER A 3 24.02 10.75 4.59
N ILE A 4 25.31 11.06 4.69
CA ILE A 4 25.79 12.39 5.10
C ILE A 4 25.94 13.26 3.85
N LYS A 5 25.39 14.47 3.88
CA LYS A 5 25.52 15.48 2.81
C LYS A 5 25.93 16.83 3.37
N THR A 6 26.53 17.66 2.53
CA THR A 6 26.84 19.05 2.85
C THR A 6 25.61 19.93 2.62
N SER A 7 25.26 20.74 3.62
CA SER A 7 24.20 21.75 3.56
C SER A 7 24.80 23.14 3.81
N LYS A 8 24.00 24.20 3.61
CA LYS A 8 24.38 25.58 3.96
C LYS A 8 24.73 25.78 5.44
N PHE A 9 24.33 24.82 6.29
CA PHE A 9 24.61 24.80 7.72
C PHE A 9 25.70 23.79 8.13
N GLY A 10 26.43 23.22 7.17
CA GLY A 10 27.47 22.20 7.40
C GLY A 10 27.00 20.76 7.15
N PRO A 11 27.78 19.77 7.61
CA PRO A 11 27.46 18.35 7.47
C PRO A 11 26.10 17.99 8.08
N THR A 12 25.27 17.28 7.33
CA THR A 12 23.87 16.97 7.68
C THR A 12 23.59 15.50 7.38
N LEU A 13 22.92 14.81 8.32
CA LEU A 13 22.37 13.48 8.08
C LEU A 13 21.11 13.62 7.23
N VAL A 14 21.06 12.97 6.08
CA VAL A 14 19.93 12.99 5.17
C VAL A 14 19.30 11.60 5.09
N ILE A 15 18.01 11.51 5.41
CA ILE A 15 17.20 10.30 5.30
C ILE A 15 16.17 10.49 4.19
N ILE A 16 16.17 9.58 3.23
CA ILE A 16 15.23 9.55 2.11
C ILE A 16 14.27 8.37 2.27
N SER A 17 12.97 8.63 2.25
CA SER A 17 11.93 7.59 2.30
C SER A 17 11.80 6.85 0.95
N THR A 18 11.05 5.75 0.94
CA THR A 18 10.86 4.96 -0.29
C THR A 18 9.83 5.63 -1.22
N LYS A 19 9.89 5.35 -2.52
CA LYS A 19 8.94 5.89 -3.52
C LYS A 19 7.45 5.68 -3.16
N PRO A 20 7.03 4.49 -2.65
CA PRO A 20 5.63 4.29 -2.23
C PRO A 20 5.19 5.24 -1.11
N SER A 21 6.13 5.76 -0.33
CA SER A 21 5.89 6.72 0.75
C SER A 21 6.14 8.18 0.32
N ASN A 22 5.92 8.52 -0.95
CA ASN A 22 6.15 9.84 -1.55
C ASN A 22 7.60 10.37 -1.55
N GLY A 23 8.59 9.58 -1.13
CA GLY A 23 10.01 9.93 -1.27
C GLY A 23 10.47 11.17 -0.48
N TYR A 24 9.95 11.37 0.73
CA TYR A 24 10.35 12.46 1.63
C TYR A 24 11.86 12.51 1.85
N VAL A 25 12.39 13.73 1.93
CA VAL A 25 13.80 14.01 2.25
C VAL A 25 13.87 14.74 3.58
N LEU A 26 14.45 14.08 4.58
CA LEU A 26 14.58 14.58 5.95
C LEU A 26 16.05 14.89 6.24
N GLY A 27 16.35 16.12 6.68
CA GLY A 27 17.71 16.57 6.98
C GLY A 27 17.88 16.90 8.46
N PHE A 28 18.89 16.33 9.11
CA PHE A 28 19.18 16.50 10.53
C PHE A 28 20.62 16.99 10.74
N ARG A 29 20.77 18.07 11.49
CA ARG A 29 22.07 18.52 11.99
C ARG A 29 22.39 17.79 13.29
N VAL A 30 23.61 17.30 13.42
CA VAL A 30 24.08 16.62 14.62
C VAL A 30 25.44 17.18 15.02
N ASP A 31 25.51 17.71 16.24
CA ASP A 31 26.73 18.18 16.87
C ASP A 31 27.07 17.29 18.08
N PRO A 32 28.35 16.92 18.30
CA PRO A 32 29.49 17.21 17.44
C PRO A 32 29.55 16.30 16.19
N VAL A 33 30.30 16.70 15.17
CA VAL A 33 30.36 16.00 13.86
C VAL A 33 30.81 14.54 13.99
N GLN A 34 31.62 14.16 14.99
CA GLN A 34 31.96 12.74 15.19
C GLN A 34 30.71 11.89 15.45
N LYS A 35 29.74 12.41 16.21
CA LYS A 35 28.47 11.73 16.51
C LYS A 35 27.61 11.55 15.25
N LEU A 36 27.65 12.50 14.32
CA LEU A 36 26.98 12.39 13.02
C LEU A 36 27.44 11.15 12.25
N HIS A 37 28.75 10.91 12.19
CA HIS A 37 29.32 9.76 11.50
C HIS A 37 28.96 8.43 12.18
N THR A 38 29.02 8.39 13.51
CA THR A 38 28.61 7.22 14.30
C THR A 38 27.13 6.88 14.06
N LEU A 39 26.23 7.86 14.17
CA LEU A 39 24.80 7.66 13.94
C LEU A 39 24.50 7.20 12.52
N ASN A 40 25.15 7.79 11.51
CA ASN A 40 24.95 7.35 10.12
C ASN A 40 25.33 5.87 9.94
N LYS A 41 26.44 5.42 10.55
CA LYS A 41 26.86 4.02 10.51
C LYS A 41 25.87 3.12 11.23
N GLU A 42 25.45 3.48 12.43
CA GLU A 42 24.46 2.72 13.22
C GLU A 42 23.14 2.54 12.46
N ILE A 43 22.59 3.63 11.90
CA ILE A 43 21.35 3.59 11.12
C ILE A 43 21.50 2.68 9.89
N GLN A 44 22.64 2.75 9.19
CA GLN A 44 22.89 1.89 8.04
C GLN A 44 22.97 0.42 8.43
N THR A 45 23.73 0.09 9.47
CA THR A 45 23.84 -1.29 9.99
C THR A 45 22.49 -1.82 10.45
N LEU A 46 21.73 -1.03 11.21
CA LEU A 46 20.39 -1.41 11.68
C LEU A 46 19.45 -1.65 10.51
N LYS A 47 19.48 -0.79 9.48
CA LYS A 47 18.62 -0.97 8.30
C LYS A 47 18.97 -2.23 7.51
N ILE A 48 20.25 -2.59 7.39
CA ILE A 48 20.67 -3.84 6.76
C ILE A 48 20.18 -5.04 7.58
N SER A 49 20.32 -4.99 8.91
CA SER A 49 19.83 -6.06 9.79
C SER A 49 18.32 -6.23 9.69
N TYR A 50 17.57 -5.12 9.76
CA TYR A 50 16.12 -5.13 9.58
C TYR A 50 15.71 -5.65 8.20
N GLY A 51 16.48 -5.35 7.15
CA GLY A 51 16.21 -5.84 5.80
C GLY A 51 16.32 -7.37 5.65
N LYS A 52 17.10 -8.04 6.52
CA LYS A 52 17.22 -9.52 6.52
C LYS A 52 16.04 -10.19 7.23
N SER A 53 15.56 -9.58 8.30
CA SER A 53 14.48 -10.10 9.14
C SER A 53 13.60 -8.94 9.61
N PRO A 54 12.65 -8.49 8.76
CA PRO A 54 11.82 -7.35 9.07
C PRO A 54 10.82 -7.69 10.19
N ILE A 55 10.73 -6.81 11.16
CA ILE A 55 9.68 -6.85 12.18
C ILE A 55 8.52 -6.00 11.64
N PHE A 56 7.39 -6.65 11.36
CA PHE A 56 6.18 -5.97 10.86
C PHE A 56 5.24 -5.49 11.98
N GLY A 57 5.54 -5.84 13.24
CA GLY A 57 4.73 -5.44 14.39
C GLY A 57 3.40 -6.20 14.51
N VAL A 58 3.27 -7.36 13.85
CA VAL A 58 2.12 -8.24 13.99
C VAL A 58 2.30 -9.08 15.24
N GLU A 59 1.45 -8.87 16.24
CA GLU A 59 1.37 -9.70 17.44
C GLU A 59 0.20 -10.67 17.30
N TYR A 60 0.42 -11.94 17.64
CA TYR A 60 -0.62 -12.95 17.64
C TYR A 60 -0.47 -13.86 18.85
N THR A 61 -1.58 -14.16 19.49
CA THR A 61 -1.68 -15.12 20.59
C THR A 61 -2.47 -16.32 20.09
N PHE A 62 -1.87 -17.51 20.13
CA PHE A 62 -2.61 -18.74 19.82
C PHE A 62 -3.56 -19.05 20.98
N GLU A 63 -4.85 -18.79 20.78
CA GLU A 63 -5.90 -19.21 21.73
C GLU A 63 -6.25 -20.70 21.58
N TYR A 64 -5.87 -21.31 20.46
CA TYR A 64 -6.10 -22.73 20.17
C TYR A 64 -4.92 -23.30 19.37
N GLN A 65 -4.21 -24.27 19.93
CA GLN A 65 -3.35 -25.15 19.15
C GLN A 65 -4.27 -26.16 18.48
N GLY A 66 -4.75 -25.81 17.29
CA GLY A 66 -5.39 -26.78 16.40
C GLY A 66 -4.49 -28.00 16.21
N VAL A 67 -5.10 -29.16 16.01
CA VAL A 67 -4.39 -30.38 15.64
C VAL A 67 -3.45 -30.04 14.49
N ILE A 68 -2.15 -30.30 14.67
CA ILE A 68 -1.16 -30.13 13.62
C ILE A 68 -1.62 -31.02 12.47
N GLU A 69 -2.19 -30.42 11.43
CA GLU A 69 -2.47 -31.15 10.20
C GLU A 69 -1.13 -31.71 9.72
N PRO A 70 -1.07 -33.01 9.37
CA PRO A 70 0.16 -33.60 8.87
C PRO A 70 0.64 -32.76 7.71
N GLU A 71 1.94 -32.45 7.69
CA GLU A 71 2.62 -31.72 6.63
C GLU A 71 2.26 -32.35 5.28
N VAL A 72 1.25 -31.80 4.62
CA VAL A 72 0.92 -32.16 3.23
C VAL A 72 2.13 -31.66 2.47
N LYS A 73 2.91 -32.60 1.93
CA LYS A 73 3.93 -32.28 0.94
C LYS A 73 3.17 -31.63 -0.21
N GLU A 74 3.12 -30.31 -0.22
CA GLU A 74 2.66 -29.57 -1.38
C GLU A 74 3.56 -30.04 -2.53
N GLU A 75 2.99 -30.78 -3.48
CA GLU A 75 3.68 -31.05 -4.71
C GLU A 75 4.03 -29.69 -5.29
N VAL A 76 5.33 -29.44 -5.45
CA VAL A 76 5.84 -28.23 -6.11
C VAL A 76 5.28 -28.26 -7.53
N THR A 77 4.12 -27.66 -7.70
CA THR A 77 3.57 -27.33 -8.99
C THR A 77 4.52 -26.30 -9.56
N LYS A 78 5.37 -26.75 -10.49
CA LYS A 78 6.10 -25.82 -11.35
C LYS A 78 5.02 -25.07 -12.11
N GLU A 79 4.77 -23.82 -11.74
CA GLU A 79 3.97 -22.91 -12.55
C GLU A 79 4.57 -22.92 -13.96
N ILE A 80 3.92 -23.62 -14.88
CA ILE A 80 4.19 -23.47 -16.30
C ILE A 80 3.51 -22.15 -16.64
N GLN A 81 4.31 -21.12 -16.84
CA GLN A 81 3.86 -19.80 -17.25
C GLN A 81 3.50 -19.89 -18.75
N ASP A 82 2.38 -20.55 -19.06
CA ASP A 82 1.84 -20.59 -20.41
C ASP A 82 1.23 -19.23 -20.72
N SER A 83 1.97 -18.45 -21.52
CA SER A 83 1.55 -17.19 -22.14
C SER A 83 1.09 -16.06 -21.21
N ASN A 84 1.77 -14.91 -21.30
CA ASN A 84 1.47 -13.68 -20.55
C ASN A 84 0.07 -13.07 -20.77
N ASP A 85 -0.79 -13.67 -21.59
CA ASP A 85 -2.10 -13.12 -21.96
C ASP A 85 -3.24 -13.57 -21.02
N GLU A 86 -3.11 -14.69 -20.30
CA GLU A 86 -4.22 -15.23 -19.48
C GLU A 86 -4.28 -14.65 -18.04
N ILE A 87 -3.14 -14.20 -17.48
CA ILE A 87 -3.06 -13.68 -16.09
C ILE A 87 -3.88 -12.38 -15.94
N SER A 88 -4.10 -11.63 -17.03
CA SER A 88 -4.87 -10.37 -16.97
C SER A 88 -6.35 -10.57 -16.64
N ASN A 89 -6.93 -11.77 -16.85
CA ASN A 89 -8.36 -12.01 -16.62
C ASN A 89 -8.69 -12.65 -15.27
N VAL A 90 -7.70 -13.18 -14.54
CA VAL A 90 -7.94 -13.87 -13.25
C VAL A 90 -8.38 -12.89 -12.16
N PHE A 91 -7.82 -11.68 -12.14
CA PHE A 91 -8.24 -10.62 -11.19
C PHE A 91 -9.73 -10.28 -11.30
N GLY A 92 -10.31 -10.43 -12.50
CA GLY A 92 -11.74 -10.24 -12.76
C GLY A 92 -12.65 -11.08 -11.89
N LEU A 93 -12.22 -12.30 -11.54
CA LEU A 93 -12.99 -13.26 -10.76
C LEU A 93 -13.03 -12.93 -9.27
N TYR A 94 -12.12 -12.07 -8.79
CA TYR A 94 -11.99 -11.69 -7.38
C TYR A 94 -12.39 -10.24 -7.11
N PHE A 95 -12.87 -9.50 -8.12
CA PHE A 95 -13.39 -8.17 -7.84
C PHE A 95 -14.67 -8.27 -7.00
N ALA A 96 -14.71 -7.50 -5.92
CA ALA A 96 -15.91 -7.37 -5.08
C ALA A 96 -17.03 -6.59 -5.78
N ASP A 97 -16.71 -5.86 -6.85
CA ASP A 97 -17.61 -5.08 -7.70
C ASP A 97 -17.12 -5.17 -9.17
N ASP A 98 -17.78 -4.54 -10.15
CA ASP A 98 -17.47 -4.68 -11.58
C ASP A 98 -16.09 -4.16 -12.06
N GLY A 99 -15.18 -3.84 -11.13
CA GLY A 99 -13.82 -3.39 -11.42
C GLY A 99 -13.76 -2.04 -12.15
N THR A 100 -14.89 -1.33 -12.27
CA THR A 100 -14.91 0.00 -12.87
C THR A 100 -14.14 1.00 -12.02
N LYS A 101 -13.52 1.96 -12.71
CA LYS A 101 -12.84 3.07 -12.07
C LYS A 101 -13.89 3.88 -11.30
N GLN A 102 -13.79 3.89 -9.97
CA GLN A 102 -14.58 4.76 -9.12
C GLN A 102 -14.55 6.19 -9.68
N HIS A 103 -15.71 6.73 -10.04
CA HIS A 103 -15.79 8.09 -10.55
C HIS A 103 -15.46 9.09 -9.43
N GLN A 104 -14.98 10.28 -9.80
CA GLN A 104 -14.65 11.30 -8.81
C GLN A 104 -15.91 11.72 -8.05
N PRO A 105 -15.89 11.75 -6.70
CA PRO A 105 -17.03 12.17 -5.93
C PRO A 105 -17.29 13.65 -6.14
N LYS A 106 -18.56 14.01 -6.36
CA LYS A 106 -19.03 15.39 -6.52
C LYS A 106 -20.16 15.67 -5.53
N LEU A 107 -20.29 16.93 -5.14
CA LEU A 107 -21.43 17.34 -4.31
C LEU A 107 -22.70 17.19 -5.12
N ASP A 108 -23.55 16.26 -4.72
CA ASP A 108 -24.87 16.08 -5.30
C ASP A 108 -25.87 16.97 -4.56
N SER A 109 -26.58 17.82 -5.30
CA SER A 109 -27.54 18.78 -4.72
C SER A 109 -28.81 18.11 -4.21
N TYR A 110 -29.18 16.94 -4.73
CA TYR A 110 -30.38 16.22 -4.33
C TYR A 110 -30.18 15.52 -2.98
N LEU A 111 -29.02 14.89 -2.78
CA LEU A 111 -28.63 14.24 -1.52
C LEU A 111 -28.01 15.22 -0.52
N GLY A 112 -27.44 16.32 -0.98
CA GLY A 112 -26.65 17.25 -0.14
C GLY A 112 -25.32 16.65 0.35
N LEU A 113 -24.84 15.59 -0.31
CA LEU A 113 -23.65 14.82 0.07
C LEU A 113 -22.69 14.68 -1.12
N ALA A 114 -21.42 14.38 -0.83
CA ALA A 114 -20.48 13.98 -1.87
C ALA A 114 -20.84 12.55 -2.32
N ALA A 115 -21.29 12.42 -3.55
CA ALA A 115 -21.70 11.16 -4.16
C ALA A 115 -21.02 10.97 -5.51
N GLU A 116 -20.96 9.73 -5.97
CA GLU A 116 -20.53 9.40 -7.32
C GLU A 116 -21.60 9.85 -8.33
N GLU A 117 -21.17 10.39 -9.46
CA GLU A 117 -22.12 10.73 -10.52
C GLU A 117 -22.72 9.45 -11.13
N PRO A 118 -24.05 9.37 -11.29
CA PRO A 118 -24.68 8.25 -11.96
C PRO A 118 -24.26 8.20 -13.43
N ARG A 119 -24.40 7.01 -14.04
CA ARG A 119 -24.12 6.84 -15.48
C ARG A 119 -24.96 7.81 -16.32
N PRO A 120 -24.47 8.27 -17.48
CA PRO A 120 -25.18 9.22 -18.32
C PRO A 120 -26.60 8.73 -18.63
N GLY A 121 -27.60 9.61 -18.42
CA GLY A 121 -29.01 9.29 -18.67
C GLY A 121 -29.75 8.67 -17.48
N ILE A 122 -29.10 8.47 -16.34
CA ILE A 122 -29.71 7.99 -15.09
C ILE A 122 -29.61 9.08 -14.04
N SER A 123 -30.68 9.33 -13.30
CA SER A 123 -30.67 10.22 -12.14
C SER A 123 -30.51 9.42 -10.84
N LEU A 124 -30.01 10.06 -9.78
CA LEU A 124 -29.93 9.44 -8.45
C LEU A 124 -31.30 8.98 -7.95
N GLN A 125 -32.35 9.76 -8.21
CA GLN A 125 -33.72 9.38 -7.85
C GLN A 125 -34.14 8.09 -8.57
N SER A 126 -33.88 7.97 -9.88
CA SER A 126 -34.22 6.76 -10.65
C SER A 126 -33.45 5.51 -10.22
N LEU A 127 -32.30 5.63 -9.55
CA LEU A 127 -31.60 4.49 -8.96
C LEU A 127 -32.31 3.95 -7.70
N TRP A 128 -33.05 4.80 -6.99
CA TRP A 128 -33.78 4.44 -5.78
C TRP A 128 -35.21 3.98 -6.05
N GLU A 129 -35.77 4.32 -7.21
CA GLU A 129 -37.12 3.92 -7.59
C GLU A 129 -37.16 2.43 -7.99
N LEU A 130 -37.99 1.65 -7.30
CA LEU A 130 -38.14 0.21 -7.53
C LEU A 130 -38.91 -0.12 -8.81
N ILE A 131 -39.68 0.84 -9.33
CA ILE A 131 -40.50 0.71 -10.54
C ILE A 131 -40.10 1.87 -11.45
N PRO A 132 -39.62 1.62 -12.68
CA PRO A 132 -39.35 2.71 -13.62
C PRO A 132 -40.66 3.47 -13.83
N GLY A 133 -40.65 4.77 -13.54
CA GLY A 133 -41.79 5.65 -13.78
C GLY A 133 -42.33 5.44 -15.20
N ASN A 134 -43.61 5.10 -15.29
CA ASN A 134 -44.33 4.87 -16.55
C ASN A 134 -44.13 6.08 -17.50
N PRO A 135 -44.08 5.87 -18.84
CA PRO A 135 -43.54 6.81 -19.82
C PRO A 135 -44.29 8.14 -19.92
#